data_AF-A0A661SDG3-F1
#
_entry.id   AF-A0A661SDG3-F1
#
_cell.length_a   1.000
_cell.length_b   1.000
_cell.length_c   1.000
_cell.angle_alpha   90.00
_cell.angle_beta   90.00
_cell.angle_gamma   90.00
#
_symmetry.space_group_name_H-M   'P 1'
#
loop_
_entity.id
_entity.type
_entity.pdbx_description
1 polymer ?
#
loop_
_entity_poly.entity_id
_entity_poly.type
_entity_poly.pdbx_seq_one_letter_code
_entity_poly.pdbx_strand_id
1 'polypeptide(L)' 'MCLAIPSKIVEIENDLGIIDVDGVQRQVSLFLIENPQTGDYVIVHAGFA' A
#
# COMPACT_ATOMS: atom_id res chain seq x y z
N MET A 1 1.80 1.12 20.33
CA MET A 1 0.51 1.66 19.85
C MET A 1 0.87 2.73 18.83
N CYS A 2 0.74 2.45 17.54
CA CYS A 2 1.17 3.35 16.47
C CYS A 2 -0.07 3.96 15.80
N LEU A 3 0.02 5.20 15.32
CA LEU A 3 -0.99 5.80 14.46
C LEU A 3 -0.66 5.43 13.01
N ALA A 4 -1.62 4.86 12.29
CA ALA A 4 -1.43 4.47 10.90
C ALA A 4 -1.38 5.71 10.00
N ILE A 5 -0.45 5.71 9.02
CA ILE A 5 -0.32 6.78 8.03
C ILE A 5 -0.87 6.25 6.70
N PRO A 6 -1.87 6.91 6.08
CA PRO A 6 -2.37 6.54 4.76
C PRO A 6 -1.28 6.58 3.71
N SER A 7 -1.23 5.54 2.90
CA SER A 7 -0.23 5.35 1.84
C SER A 7 -0.94 5.23 0.50
N LYS A 8 -0.49 5.97 -0.52
CA LYS A 8 -1.14 5.92 -1.84
C LYS A 8 -0.51 4.84 -2.70
N ILE A 9 -1.31 3.96 -3.32
CA ILE A 9 -0.81 3.00 -4.31
C ILE A 9 -0.42 3.76 -5.58
N VAL A 10 0.83 3.66 -5.98
CA VAL A 10 1.37 4.31 -7.19
C VAL A 10 1.62 3.32 -8.33
N GLU A 11 1.79 2.04 -8.01
CA GLU A 11 2.00 0.96 -9.00
C GLU A 11 1.48 -0.37 -8.45
N ILE A 12 1.03 -1.26 -9.33
CA ILE A 12 0.54 -2.60 -8.98
C ILE A 12 1.17 -3.61 -9.94
N GLU A 13 1.79 -4.64 -9.38
CA GLU A 13 2.35 -5.79 -10.08
C GLU A 13 1.82 -7.09 -9.45
N ASN A 14 0.76 -7.67 -10.02
CA ASN A 14 0.05 -8.82 -9.45
C ASN A 14 -0.42 -8.53 -8.01
N ASP A 15 0.00 -9.35 -7.03
CA ASP A 15 -0.32 -9.22 -5.60
C ASP A 15 0.64 -8.29 -4.83
N LEU A 16 1.52 -7.58 -5.54
CA LEU A 16 2.46 -6.61 -4.98
C LEU A 16 2.09 -5.21 -5.44
N GLY A 17 2.19 -4.24 -4.54
CA GLY A 17 1.99 -2.83 -4.82
C GLY A 17 3.19 -2.00 -4.39
N ILE A 18 3.47 -0.94 -5.14
CA ILE A 18 4.33 0.15 -4.66
C ILE A 18 3.41 1.22 -4.09
N ILE A 19 3.64 1.57 -2.83
CA ILE A 19 2.95 2.67 -2.15
C ILE A 19 3.89 3.85 -1.94
N ASP A 20 3.33 5.05 -1.94
CA ASP A 20 4.01 6.29 -1.56
C ASP A 20 3.47 6.78 -0.21
N VAL A 21 4.38 7.03 0.72
CA VAL A 21 4.10 7.66 2.01
C VAL A 21 5.04 8.85 2.17
N ASP A 22 4.51 10.05 1.99
CA ASP A 22 5.27 11.30 2.14
C ASP A 22 6.56 11.31 1.29
N GLY A 23 6.47 10.81 0.05
CA GLY A 23 7.58 10.72 -0.90
C GLY A 23 8.48 9.49 -0.74
N VAL A 24 8.21 8.63 0.26
CA VAL A 24 8.93 7.37 0.46
C VAL A 24 8.16 6.24 -0.20
N GLN A 25 8.78 5.60 -1.19
CA GLN A 25 8.22 4.44 -1.86
C GLN A 25 8.55 3.12 -1.15
N ARG A 26 7.55 2.26 -0.98
CA ARG A 26 7.71 0.93 -0.37
C ARG A 26 6.89 -0.11 -1.12
N GLN A 27 7.46 -1.29 -1.25
CA GLN A 27 6.74 -2.46 -1.76
C GLN A 27 5.94 -3.12 -0.63
N VAL A 28 4.68 -3.44 -0.89
CA VAL A 28 3.76 -4.10 0.04
C VAL A 28 2.96 -5.18 -0.67
N SER A 29 2.51 -6.18 0.07
CA SER A 29 1.56 -7.16 -0.46
C SER A 29 0.15 -6.59 -0.43
N LEU A 30 -0.55 -6.70 -1.56
CA LEU A 30 -1.95 -6.32 -1.73
C LEU A 30 -2.91 -7.52 -1.62
N PHE A 31 -2.39 -8.70 -1.25
CA PHE A 31 -3.13 -9.96 -1.24
C PHE A 31 -4.41 -9.95 -0.37
N LEU A 32 -4.49 -9.05 0.61
CA LEU A 32 -5.62 -8.93 1.52
C LEU A 32 -6.69 -7.92 1.05
N ILE A 33 -6.44 -7.21 -0.05
CA ILE A 33 -7.34 -6.18 -0.60
C ILE A 33 -8.03 -6.72 -1.85
N GLU A 34 -9.35 -6.56 -1.92
CA GLU A 34 -10.12 -6.89 -3.12
C GLU A 34 -10.02 -5.77 -4.16
N ASN A 35 -9.63 -6.12 -5.39
CA ASN A 35 -9.55 -5.21 -6.53
C ASN A 35 -8.78 -3.89 -6.27
N PRO A 36 -7.54 -3.93 -5.74
CA PRO A 36 -6.76 -2.72 -5.48
C PRO A 36 -6.50 -1.95 -6.78
N GLN A 37 -6.57 -0.62 -6.72
CA GLN A 37 -6.32 0.25 -7.86
C GLN A 37 -5.20 1.26 -7.58
N THR A 38 -4.47 1.64 -8.62
CA THR A 38 -3.55 2.76 -8.52
C THR A 38 -4.34 4.03 -8.21
N GLY A 39 -3.90 4.76 -7.20
CA GLY A 39 -4.62 5.91 -6.66
C GLY A 39 -5.32 5.67 -5.32
N ASP A 40 -5.59 4.41 -4.96
CA ASP A 40 -6.19 4.06 -3.68
C ASP A 40 -5.26 4.37 -2.52
N TYR A 41 -5.86 4.65 -1.36
CA TYR A 41 -5.13 4.84 -0.11
C TYR A 41 -5.34 3.64 0.81
N VAL A 42 -4.22 3.09 1.29
CA VAL A 42 -4.19 1.89 2.12
C VAL A 42 -3.46 2.13 3.43
N ILE A 43 -3.74 1.29 4.43
CA ILE A 43 -3.01 1.25 5.69
C ILE A 43 -2.14 0.01 5.69
N VAL A 44 -0.84 0.20 5.93
CA VAL A 44 0.10 -0.92 5.92
C VAL A 44 0.39 -1.40 7.33
N HIS A 45 0.29 -2.70 7.54
CA HIS A 45 0.72 -3.37 8.75
C HIS A 45 1.56 -4.60 8.42
N ALA A 46 2.78 -4.67 8.98
CA ALA A 46 3.69 -5.80 8.78
C ALA A 46 3.99 -6.17 7.31
N GLY A 47 3.97 -5.18 6.39
CA GLY A 47 4.25 -5.37 4.97
C GLY A 47 3.03 -5.74 4.12
N PHE A 48 1.84 -5.82 4.71
CA PHE A 48 0.57 -6.00 4.02
C PHE A 48 -0.23 -4.73 4.05
N ALA A 49 -0.82 -4.38 2.90
CA ALA A 49 -1.84 -3.36 2.78
C ALA A 49 -3.23 -3.97 3.05
#